data_AF-A0A128F1H2-F1
#
_entry.id   AF-A0A128F1H2-F1
#
_cell.length_a   1.000
_cell.length_b   1.000
_cell.length_c   1.000
_cell.angle_alpha   90.00
_cell.angle_beta   90.00
_cell.angle_gamma   90.00
#
_symmetry.space_group_name_H-M   'P 1'
#
loop_
_entity.id
_entity.type
_entity.pdbx_description
1 polymer ?
#
loop_
_entity_poly.entity_id
_entity_poly.type
_entity_poly.pdbx_seq_one_letter_code
_entity_poly.pdbx_strand_id
1 'polypeptide(L)' 'MKEHTFTLGRRTILDVNAPEYHWVQMLHADGMEKEAINTTIIRCLGGDLQIADVFRQVALSELPPAALLKLIVPEDCLWE' A
#
# COMPACT_ATOMS: atom_id res chain seq x y z
N MET A 1 11.26 18.40 7.53
CA MET A 1 11.16 16.94 7.29
C MET A 1 9.95 16.76 6.39
N LYS A 2 10.08 16.10 5.23
CA LYS A 2 8.91 15.88 4.36
C LYS A 2 8.06 14.79 4.99
N GLU A 3 6.81 15.11 5.28
CA GLU A 3 5.78 14.11 5.55
C GLU A 3 5.72 13.17 4.34
N HIS A 4 6.08 11.91 4.53
CA HIS A 4 5.95 10.90 3.48
C HIS A 4 4.50 10.40 3.49
N THR A 5 3.57 11.27 3.09
CA THR A 5 2.14 10.95 3.01
C THR A 5 1.93 9.88 1.94
N PHE A 6 1.25 8.78 2.29
CA PHE A 6 0.81 7.79 1.31
C PHE A 6 -0.36 8.34 0.51
N THR A 7 -0.29 8.29 -0.82
CA THR A 7 -1.20 9.02 -1.70
C THR A 7 -2.53 8.30 -1.96
N LEU A 8 -2.61 6.99 -1.69
CA LEU A 8 -3.84 6.23 -1.91
C LEU A 8 -4.88 6.51 -0.82
N GLY A 9 -6.07 6.90 -1.27
CA GLY A 9 -7.21 7.12 -0.38
C GLY A 9 -7.93 5.83 0.01
N ARG A 10 -8.79 5.93 1.03
CA ARG A 10 -9.61 4.82 1.56
C ARG A 10 -10.37 4.05 0.47
N ARG A 11 -10.92 4.75 -0.53
CA ARG A 11 -11.68 4.11 -1.62
C ARG A 11 -10.82 3.14 -2.41
N THR A 12 -9.62 3.56 -2.82
CA THR A 12 -8.69 2.73 -3.58
C THR A 12 -8.23 1.53 -2.77
N ILE A 13 -7.97 1.72 -1.48
CA ILE A 13 -7.48 0.65 -0.61
C ILE A 13 -8.56 -0.42 -0.39
N LEU A 14 -9.83 -0.02 -0.26
CA LEU A 14 -10.93 -0.97 -0.13
C LEU A 14 -11.30 -1.66 -1.44
N ASP A 15 -10.86 -1.13 -2.59
CA ASP A 15 -11.05 -1.74 -3.90
C ASP A 15 -9.84 -2.62 -4.26
N VAL A 16 -9.90 -3.90 -3.88
CA VAL A 16 -8.82 -4.87 -4.19
C VAL A 16 -8.60 -5.09 -5.70
N ASN A 17 -9.51 -4.62 -6.56
CA ASN A 17 -9.36 -4.67 -8.01
C ASN A 17 -8.75 -3.37 -8.59
N ALA A 18 -8.36 -2.43 -7.73
CA ALA A 18 -7.75 -1.19 -8.15
C ALA A 18 -6.44 -1.43 -8.92
N PRO A 19 -6.12 -0.59 -9.93
CA PRO A 19 -4.95 -0.77 -10.78
C PRO A 19 -3.63 -0.77 -10.00
N GLU A 20 -3.58 -0.13 -8.82
CA GLU A 20 -2.39 -0.09 -7.98
C GLU A 20 -2.08 -1.47 -7.36
N TYR A 21 -3.11 -2.26 -7.02
CA TYR A 21 -2.92 -3.64 -6.56
C TYR A 21 -2.45 -4.53 -7.71
N HIS A 22 -3.07 -4.40 -8.88
CA HIS A 22 -2.67 -5.17 -10.07
C HIS A 22 -1.24 -4.84 -10.49
N TRP A 23 -0.85 -3.57 -10.41
CA TRP A 23 0.52 -3.13 -10.67
C TRP A 23 1.53 -3.86 -9.78
N VAL A 24 1.29 -3.95 -8.47
CA VAL A 24 2.18 -4.67 -7.56
C VAL A 24 2.21 -6.18 -7.85
N GLN A 25 1.07 -6.77 -8.20
CA GLN A 25 1.01 -8.18 -8.61
C GLN A 25 1.86 -8.44 -9.85
N MET A 26 1.87 -7.53 -10.83
CA MET A 26 2.73 -7.64 -12.01
C MET A 26 4.21 -7.56 -11.63
N LEU A 27 4.63 -6.61 -10.79
CA LEU A 27 6.03 -6.51 -10.34
C LEU A 27 6.48 -7.80 -9.64
N HIS A 28 5.61 -8.39 -8.81
CA HIS A 28 5.90 -9.67 -8.16
C HIS A 28 5.96 -10.83 -9.15
N ALA A 29 5.04 -10.90 -10.12
CA ALA A 29 5.02 -11.92 -11.16
C ALA A 29 6.26 -11.86 -12.08
N ASP A 30 6.80 -10.65 -12.29
CA ASP A 30 8.05 -10.41 -13.01
C ASP A 30 9.30 -10.82 -12.21
N GLY A 31 9.13 -11.33 -10.98
CA GLY A 31 10.22 -11.85 -10.16
C GLY A 31 11.04 -10.76 -9.45
N MET A 32 10.49 -9.55 -9.31
CA MET A 32 11.17 -8.49 -8.55
C MET A 32 11.26 -8.85 -7.06
N GLU A 33 12.41 -8.55 -6.45
CA GLU A 33 12.60 -8.75 -5.01
C GLU A 33 11.71 -7.83 -4.18
N LYS A 34 11.33 -8.30 -2.98
CA LYS A 34 10.42 -7.55 -2.08
C LYS A 34 10.95 -6.14 -1.79
N GLU A 35 12.25 -5.98 -1.55
CA GLU A 35 12.85 -4.66 -1.25
C GLU A 35 12.75 -3.72 -2.44
N ALA A 36 12.91 -4.24 -3.66
CA ALA A 36 12.80 -3.46 -4.88
C ALA A 36 11.35 -3.03 -5.15
N ILE A 37 10.38 -3.93 -4.93
CA ILE A 37 8.95 -3.62 -5.01
C ILE A 37 8.59 -2.56 -3.98
N ASN A 38 8.96 -2.73 -2.71
CA ASN A 38 8.66 -1.77 -1.64
C ASN A 38 9.28 -0.39 -1.92
N THR A 39 10.53 -0.35 -2.40
CA THR A 39 11.19 0.91 -2.81
C THR A 39 10.44 1.60 -3.96
N THR A 40 9.95 0.81 -4.92
CA THR A 40 9.18 1.31 -6.06
C THR A 40 7.82 1.85 -5.63
N ILE A 41 7.14 1.17 -4.71
CA ILE A 41 5.89 1.64 -4.08
C ILE A 41 6.14 2.99 -3.40
N ILE A 42 7.16 3.13 -2.56
CA ILE A 42 7.48 4.39 -1.86
C ILE A 42 7.72 5.53 -2.85
N ARG A 43 8.47 5.25 -3.93
CA ARG A 43 8.79 6.25 -4.95
C ARG A 43 7.55 6.73 -5.71
N CYS A 44 6.56 5.85 -5.94
CA CYS A 44 5.37 6.15 -6.73
C CYS A 44 4.19 6.65 -5.89
N LEU A 45 4.01 6.10 -4.69
CA LEU A 45 2.83 6.27 -3.85
C LEU A 45 3.13 6.95 -2.50
N GLY A 46 4.40 7.23 -2.20
CA GLY A 46 4.80 7.80 -0.92
C GLY A 46 4.73 6.78 0.23
N GLY A 47 4.52 7.25 1.45
CA GLY A 47 4.59 6.40 2.64
C GLY A 47 6.02 6.04 3.05
N ASP A 48 6.12 5.10 3.98
CA ASP A 48 7.36 4.53 4.46
C ASP A 48 7.46 3.03 4.13
N LEU A 49 8.53 2.39 4.61
CA LEU A 49 8.77 0.97 4.36
C LEU A 49 7.67 0.07 4.96
N GLN A 50 7.08 0.45 6.09
CA GLN A 50 6.01 -0.33 6.72
C GLN A 50 4.74 -0.26 5.87
N ILE A 51 4.34 0.94 5.45
CA ILE A 51 3.18 1.15 4.58
C ILE A 51 3.36 0.40 3.25
N ALA A 52 4.54 0.52 2.64
CA ALA A 52 4.83 -0.13 1.36
C ALA A 52 4.80 -1.66 1.46
N ASP A 53 5.38 -2.23 2.53
CA ASP A 53 5.38 -3.67 2.74
C ASP A 53 3.97 -4.20 2.99
N VAL A 54 3.16 -3.51 3.79
CA VAL A 54 1.76 -3.91 4.01
C VAL A 54 0.94 -3.75 2.73
N PHE A 55 1.13 -2.69 1.95
CA PHE A 55 0.46 -2.56 0.65
C PHE A 55 0.81 -3.71 -0.31
N ARG A 56 2.08 -4.12 -0.36
CA ARG A 56 2.52 -5.29 -1.13
C ARG A 56 1.85 -6.57 -0.66
N GLN A 57 1.82 -6.82 0.65
CA GLN A 57 1.15 -8.00 1.22
C GLN A 57 -0.36 -8.00 0.91
N VAL A 58 -1.03 -6.85 0.94
CA VAL A 58 -2.44 -6.75 0.54
C VAL A 58 -2.61 -7.06 -0.96
N ALA A 59 -1.74 -6.53 -1.83
CA ALA A 59 -1.78 -6.82 -3.26
C ALA A 59 -1.64 -8.31 -3.58
N LEU A 60 -0.85 -9.03 -2.78
CA LEU A 60 -0.63 -10.46 -2.88
C LEU A 60 -1.66 -11.31 -2.12
N SER A 61 -2.71 -10.69 -1.59
CA SER A 61 -3.75 -11.34 -0.77
C SER A 61 -3.21 -12.03 0.50
N GLU A 62 -2.04 -11.62 0.99
CA GLU A 62 -1.43 -12.10 2.23
C GLU A 62 -2.02 -11.39 3.46
N LEU A 63 -2.46 -10.13 3.30
CA LEU A 63 -3.12 -9.34 4.33
C LEU A 63 -4.43 -8.72 3.81
N PRO A 64 -5.43 -8.49 4.69
CA PRO A 64 -6.63 -7.77 4.30
C PRO A 64 -6.35 -6.26 4.15
N PRO A 65 -7.09 -5.53 3.29
CA PRO A 65 -6.96 -4.07 3.15
C PRO A 65 -7.08 -3.28 4.46
N ALA A 66 -7.82 -3.81 5.43
CA ALA A 66 -7.95 -3.24 6.77
C ALA A 66 -6.61 -3.09 7.50
N ALA A 67 -5.61 -3.93 7.21
CA ALA A 67 -4.27 -3.80 7.78
C ALA A 67 -3.58 -2.51 7.31
N LEU A 68 -3.72 -2.17 6.03
CA LEU A 68 -3.17 -0.93 5.47
C LEU A 68 -3.93 0.30 5.98
N LEU A 69 -5.26 0.23 6.07
CA LEU A 69 -6.09 1.32 6.60
C LEU A 69 -5.67 1.76 8.01
N LYS A 70 -5.32 0.81 8.87
CA LYS A 70 -4.84 1.10 10.24
C LYS A 70 -3.53 1.89 10.28
N LEU A 71 -2.71 1.80 9.24
CA LEU A 71 -1.44 2.53 9.17
C LEU A 71 -1.59 3.95 8.64
N ILE A 72 -2.57 4.18 7.78
CA ILE A 72 -2.74 5.47 7.09
C ILE A 72 -3.87 6.32 7.65
N VAL A 73 -4.83 5.72 8.35
CA VAL A 73 -5.93 6.42 9.03
C VAL A 73 -5.62 6.40 10.52
N PRO A 74 -5.30 7.54 11.15
CA PRO A 74 -5.18 7.59 12.61
C PRO A 74 -6.53 7.23 13.27
N GLU A 75 -6.48 6.52 14.39
CA GLU A 75 -7.68 6.06 15.14
C GLU A 75 -8.65 7.20 15.52
N ASP A 76 -8.20 8.46 15.54
CA ASP A 76 -9.00 9.67 15.77
C ASP A 76 -9.95 10.07 14.61
N CYS A 77 -9.84 9.45 13.43
CA CYS A 77 -10.75 9.67 12.29
C CYS A 77 -11.91 8.65 12.23
N LEU A 78 -12.45 8.27 13.39
CA LEU A 78 -13.60 7.35 13.55
C LEU A 78 -14.92 8.08 13.89
N TRP A 79 -15.21 9.19 13.23
CA TRP A 79 -16.56 9.76 13.23
C TRP A 79 -16.95 10.25 11.84
N GLU A 80 -17.77 9.47 11.15
CA GLU A 80 -18.91 9.93 10.35
C GLU A 80 -20.00 8.85 10.42
#